data_AF-K2BN16-F1
#
_entry.id   AF-K2BN16-F1
#
_cell.length_a   1.000
_cell.length_b   1.000
_cell.length_c   1.000
_cell.angle_alpha   90.00
_cell.angle_beta   90.00
_cell.angle_gamma   90.00
#
_symmetry.space_group_name_H-M   'P 1'
#
loop_
_entity.id
_entity.type
_entity.pdbx_description
1 polymer ?
#
loop_
_entity_poly.entity_id
_entity_poly.type
_entity_poly.pdbx_seq_one_letter_code
_entity_poly.pdbx_strand_id
1 'polypeptide(L)'
;ISLLSTQALSCHDFFKLIPDSVNTPELKLPMEEEKKFPFIDQFIKNSIFHTGKKIIIDGLRVEYDDGFGLIRASNTSPYLILRFEGLTTEALTRIQNEFRKNLLNLAPKLLSLPF
;
A
#
# COMPACT_ATOMS: atom_id res chain seq x y z
N ILE A 1 -8.16 -38.89 -10.94
CA ILE A 1 -7.39 -37.83 -10.24
C ILE A 1 -7.68 -38.02 -8.76
N SER A 2 -6.87 -38.85 -8.11
CA SER A 2 -7.01 -39.31 -6.73
C SER A 2 -5.78 -38.80 -5.99
N LEU A 3 -5.89 -37.66 -5.31
CA LEU A 3 -4.79 -37.13 -4.48
C LEU A 3 -5.29 -36.13 -3.42
N LEU A 4 -6.37 -36.44 -2.71
CA LEU A 4 -6.85 -35.66 -1.56
C LEU A 4 -7.40 -36.62 -0.50
N SER A 5 -6.55 -37.30 0.26
CA SER A 5 -7.07 -38.06 1.42
C SER A 5 -6.09 -38.38 2.54
N THR A 6 -5.06 -37.57 2.80
CA THR A 6 -4.24 -37.77 4.01
C THR A 6 -3.52 -36.50 4.44
N GLN A 7 -4.28 -35.59 5.08
CA GLN A 7 -3.75 -34.79 6.20
C GLN A 7 -4.92 -34.13 6.92
N ALA A 8 -5.19 -34.63 8.13
CA ALA A 8 -6.08 -34.01 9.10
C ALA A 8 -5.34 -32.88 9.82
N LEU A 9 -4.90 -31.88 9.06
CA LEU A 9 -4.51 -30.59 9.58
C LEU A 9 -5.55 -29.62 9.06
N SER A 10 -6.31 -29.02 9.98
CA SER A 10 -7.33 -28.06 9.63
C SER A 10 -6.67 -26.94 8.80
N CYS A 11 -7.30 -26.48 7.71
CA CYS A 11 -6.78 -25.33 6.94
C CYS A 11 -6.46 -24.13 7.83
N HIS A 12 -7.08 -24.04 9.01
CA HIS A 12 -6.84 -23.03 10.04
C HIS A 12 -5.42 -23.04 10.64
N ASP A 13 -4.78 -24.19 10.82
CA ASP A 13 -3.45 -24.25 11.46
C ASP A 13 -2.31 -23.85 10.52
N PHE A 14 -2.53 -23.97 9.20
CA PHE A 14 -1.55 -23.55 8.20
C PHE A 14 -1.44 -22.03 8.08
N PHE A 15 -2.52 -21.29 8.37
CA PHE A 15 -2.52 -19.83 8.35
C PHE A 15 -1.74 -19.19 9.51
N LYS A 16 -1.57 -19.88 10.65
CA LYS A 16 -0.80 -19.39 11.81
C LYS A 16 0.72 -19.43 11.63
N LEU A 17 1.21 -20.14 10.61
CA LEU A 17 2.64 -20.20 10.26
C LEU A 17 3.07 -19.07 9.32
N ILE A 18 2.11 -18.32 8.78
CA ILE A 18 2.37 -17.09 8.05
C ILE A 18 2.50 -16.00 9.13
N PRO A 19 3.62 -15.27 9.21
CA PRO A 19 3.76 -14.20 10.20
C PRO A 19 2.56 -13.27 10.10
N ASP A 20 1.96 -12.92 11.25
CA ASP A 20 0.85 -11.97 11.35
C ASP A 20 1.32 -10.59 10.87
N SER A 21 1.36 -10.41 9.55
CA SER A 21 1.67 -9.13 8.93
C SER A 21 0.49 -8.20 9.16
N VAL A 22 0.74 -7.04 9.75
CA VAL A 22 -0.27 -6.01 9.96
C VAL A 22 -0.49 -5.31 8.63
N ASN A 23 -1.69 -5.39 8.09
CA ASN A 23 -2.07 -4.71 6.86
C ASN A 23 -3.21 -3.72 7.10
N THR A 24 -3.26 -2.70 6.27
CA THR A 24 -4.43 -1.82 6.19
C THR A 24 -5.43 -2.39 5.19
N PRO A 25 -6.74 -2.19 5.40
CA PRO A 25 -7.71 -2.37 4.33
C PRO A 25 -7.36 -1.44 3.15
N GLU A 26 -7.93 -1.71 1.98
CA GLU A 26 -7.74 -0.83 0.82
C GLU A 26 -8.30 0.57 1.10
N LEU A 27 -7.42 1.56 1.14
CA LEU A 27 -7.75 2.94 1.41
C LEU A 27 -8.07 3.65 0.10
N LYS A 28 -9.20 4.35 0.04
CA LYS A 28 -9.64 5.06 -1.17
C LYS A 28 -9.57 6.56 -0.92
N LEU A 29 -8.75 7.24 -1.70
CA LEU A 29 -8.63 8.70 -1.65
C LEU A 29 -9.35 9.29 -2.87
N PRO A 30 -10.52 9.94 -2.68
CA PRO A 30 -11.26 10.54 -3.80
C PRO A 30 -10.41 11.63 -4.46
N MET A 31 -10.26 11.53 -5.79
CA MET A 31 -9.49 12.48 -6.60
C MET A 31 -10.07 12.54 -8.01
N GLU A 32 -10.14 13.73 -8.57
CA GLU A 32 -10.63 13.93 -9.94
C GLU A 32 -9.87 13.05 -10.95
N GLU A 33 -10.61 12.42 -11.86
CA GLU A 33 -10.07 11.48 -12.84
C GLU A 33 -9.01 12.11 -13.76
N GLU A 34 -9.18 13.37 -14.12
CA GLU A 34 -8.22 14.11 -14.96
C GLU A 34 -6.92 14.41 -14.22
N LYS A 35 -6.97 14.50 -12.88
CA LYS A 35 -5.83 14.86 -12.03
C LYS A 35 -5.12 13.64 -11.45
N LYS A 36 -5.76 12.47 -11.38
CA LYS A 36 -5.19 11.27 -10.73
C LYS A 36 -3.87 10.79 -11.36
N PHE A 37 -3.78 10.68 -12.68
CA PHE A 37 -2.57 10.22 -13.35
C PHE A 37 -1.44 11.25 -13.26
N PRO A 38 -1.65 12.54 -13.60
CA PRO A 38 -0.64 13.57 -13.40
C PRO A 38 -0.18 13.70 -11.94
N PHE A 39 -1.10 13.52 -11.00
CA PHE A 39 -0.78 13.55 -9.58
C PHE A 39 0.14 12.41 -9.17
N ILE A 40 -0.14 11.17 -9.61
CA ILE A 40 0.74 10.02 -9.36
C ILE A 40 2.12 10.23 -9.99
N ASP A 41 2.20 10.74 -11.22
CA ASP A 41 3.48 11.04 -11.86
C ASP A 41 4.28 12.10 -11.10
N GLN A 42 3.61 13.17 -10.66
CA GLN A 42 4.24 14.19 -9.81
C GLN A 42 4.65 13.62 -8.45
N PHE A 43 3.84 12.73 -7.88
CA PHE A 43 4.14 12.05 -6.62
C PHE A 43 5.34 11.15 -6.75
N ILE A 44 5.45 10.35 -7.82
CA ILE A 44 6.62 9.51 -8.09
C ILE A 44 7.89 10.36 -8.18
N LYS A 45 7.83 11.51 -8.88
CA LYS A 45 8.97 12.42 -9.07
C LYS A 45 9.39 13.14 -7.79
N ASN A 46 8.44 13.60 -6.99
CA ASN A 46 8.72 14.41 -5.79
C ASN A 46 8.82 13.57 -4.50
N SER A 47 8.33 12.33 -4.50
CA SER A 47 8.38 11.48 -3.33
C SER A 47 9.83 11.11 -3.02
N ILE A 48 10.19 11.19 -1.74
CA ILE A 48 11.50 10.77 -1.25
C ILE A 48 11.26 9.65 -0.25
N PHE A 49 11.79 8.47 -0.57
CA PHE A 49 11.77 7.29 0.27
C PHE A 49 13.23 6.88 0.45
N HIS A 50 13.75 7.03 1.67
CA HIS A 50 15.18 6.84 1.95
C HIS A 50 15.55 5.36 2.13
N THR A 51 14.64 4.57 2.68
CA THR A 51 14.86 3.16 3.05
C THR A 51 14.12 2.18 2.15
N GLY A 52 13.24 2.67 1.27
CA GLY A 52 12.36 1.83 0.46
C GLY A 52 12.73 1.79 -1.02
N LYS A 53 12.66 0.60 -1.63
CA LYS A 53 12.82 0.39 -3.07
C LYS A 53 11.54 0.79 -3.80
N LYS A 54 11.64 1.77 -4.69
CA LYS A 54 10.50 2.23 -5.51
C LYS A 54 10.31 1.34 -6.74
N ILE A 55 9.07 0.94 -6.99
CA ILE A 55 8.59 0.18 -8.15
C ILE A 55 7.46 0.98 -8.78
N ILE A 56 7.63 1.36 -10.04
CA ILE A 56 6.76 2.33 -10.75
C ILE A 56 6.01 1.70 -11.95
N ILE A 57 5.45 0.50 -11.75
CA ILE A 57 4.81 -0.27 -12.84
C ILE A 57 3.30 0.05 -12.95
N ASP A 58 2.58 0.05 -11.83
CA ASP A 58 1.12 0.33 -11.76
C ASP A 58 0.84 1.31 -10.61
N GLY A 59 1.35 2.54 -10.76
CA GLY A 59 1.44 3.54 -9.70
C GLY A 59 2.81 3.55 -9.02
N LEU A 60 2.85 3.81 -7.72
CA LEU A 60 4.06 3.76 -6.91
C LEU A 60 3.92 2.73 -5.81
N ARG A 61 4.74 1.69 -5.88
CA ARG A 61 4.95 0.72 -4.81
C ARG A 61 6.32 0.96 -4.20
N VAL A 62 6.41 1.00 -2.88
CA VAL A 62 7.65 1.16 -2.14
C VAL A 62 7.79 -0.05 -1.23
N GLU A 63 8.80 -0.86 -1.49
CA GLU A 63 9.11 -2.05 -0.69
C GLU A 63 10.21 -1.73 0.32
N TYR A 64 9.98 -2.09 1.57
CA TYR A 64 10.91 -1.99 2.69
C TYR A 64 11.21 -3.41 3.19
N ASP A 65 12.29 -3.58 3.95
CA ASP A 65 12.65 -4.89 4.53
C ASP A 65 11.57 -5.42 5.51
N ASP A 66 10.80 -4.51 6.11
CA ASP A 66 9.79 -4.74 7.13
C ASP A 66 8.35 -4.46 6.66
N GLY A 67 8.12 -4.27 5.36
CA GLY A 67 6.78 -3.99 4.82
C GLY A 67 6.75 -3.39 3.43
N PHE A 68 5.57 -2.99 2.95
CA PHE A 68 5.45 -2.23 1.70
C PHE A 68 4.28 -1.23 1.75
N GLY A 69 4.39 -0.19 0.93
CA GLY A 69 3.30 0.75 0.64
C GLY A 69 3.01 0.81 -0.84
N LEU A 70 1.75 0.84 -1.23
CA LEU A 70 1.28 0.97 -2.60
C LEU A 70 0.35 2.17 -2.68
N ILE A 71 0.54 3.00 -3.70
CA ILE A 71 -0.40 4.01 -4.14
C ILE A 71 -0.58 3.89 -5.66
N ARG A 72 -1.81 3.77 -6.12
CA ARG A 72 -2.12 3.71 -7.55
C ARG A 72 -3.37 4.50 -7.89
N ALA A 73 -3.44 4.99 -9.12
CA ALA A 73 -4.67 5.56 -9.64
C ALA A 73 -5.63 4.42 -10.01
N SER A 74 -6.91 4.55 -9.64
CA SER A 74 -7.93 3.61 -10.15
C SER A 74 -8.17 3.88 -11.62
N ASN A 75 -8.14 2.84 -12.46
CA ASN A 75 -8.37 2.96 -13.90
C ASN A 75 -9.82 3.33 -14.24
N THR A 76 -10.77 2.88 -13.43
CA THR A 76 -12.21 2.97 -13.73
C THR A 76 -12.97 3.89 -12.79
N SER A 77 -12.30 4.56 -11.85
CA SER A 77 -12.97 5.40 -10.87
C SER A 77 -12.15 6.63 -10.45
N PRO A 78 -12.80 7.71 -9.98
CA PRO A 78 -12.15 8.93 -9.55
C PRO A 78 -11.63 8.81 -8.10
N TYR A 79 -10.77 7.83 -7.85
CA TYR A 79 -10.04 7.71 -6.58
C TYR A 79 -8.67 7.07 -6.77
N LEU A 80 -7.75 7.40 -5.87
CA LEU A 80 -6.51 6.68 -5.67
C LEU A 80 -6.75 5.53 -4.69
N ILE A 81 -6.09 4.41 -4.92
CA ILE A 81 -6.08 3.26 -4.02
C ILE A 81 -4.73 3.27 -3.31
N LEU A 82 -4.77 3.22 -1.98
CA LEU A 82 -3.60 3.04 -1.15
C LEU A 82 -3.71 1.74 -0.36
N ARG A 83 -2.58 1.06 -0.20
CA ARG A 83 -2.48 -0.15 0.62
C ARG A 83 -1.13 -0.18 1.31
N PHE A 84 -1.13 -0.45 2.60
CA PHE A 84 0.07 -0.56 3.41
C PHE A 84 0.09 -1.91 4.10
N GLU A 85 1.28 -2.48 4.21
CA GLU A 85 1.52 -3.75 4.88
C GLU A 85 2.86 -3.64 5.62
N GLY A 86 2.91 -4.15 6.83
CA GLY A 86 4.10 -4.16 7.66
C GLY A 86 4.19 -5.45 8.46
N LEU A 87 5.41 -5.91 8.75
CA LEU A 87 5.64 -7.05 9.64
C LEU A 87 5.22 -6.73 11.08
N THR A 88 5.21 -5.44 11.46
CA THR A 88 4.73 -4.96 12.76
C THR A 88 3.87 -3.71 12.60
N THR A 89 3.09 -3.37 13.63
CA THR A 89 2.28 -2.14 13.67
C THR A 89 3.14 -0.88 13.57
N GLU A 90 4.36 -0.90 14.12
CA GLU A 90 5.32 0.20 14.04
C GLU A 90 5.81 0.39 12.60
N ALA A 91 6.15 -0.71 11.90
CA ALA A 91 6.54 -0.67 10.49
C ALA A 91 5.40 -0.13 9.62
N LEU A 92 4.18 -0.63 9.83
CA LEU A 92 2.99 -0.14 9.13
C LEU A 92 2.79 1.37 9.33
N THR A 93 2.82 1.81 10.59
CA THR A 93 2.63 3.22 10.97
C THR A 93 3.75 4.09 10.39
N ARG A 94 4.99 3.62 10.38
CA ARG A 94 6.13 4.31 9.77
C ARG A 94 5.92 4.50 8.27
N ILE A 95 5.53 3.43 7.56
CA ILE A 95 5.27 3.47 6.11
C ILE A 95 4.10 4.42 5.80
N GLN A 96 2.99 4.31 6.53
CA GLN A 96 1.86 5.24 6.41
C GLN A 96 2.29 6.69 6.59
N ASN A 97 3.11 6.97 7.62
CA ASN A 97 3.62 8.31 7.88
C ASN A 97 4.55 8.83 6.79
N GLU A 98 5.40 7.99 6.20
CA GLU A 98 6.23 8.41 5.06
C GLU A 98 5.38 8.79 3.84
N PHE A 99 4.36 7.98 3.51
CA PHE A 99 3.44 8.31 2.43
C PHE A 99 2.65 9.58 2.73
N ARG A 100 2.16 9.74 3.96
CA ARG A 100 1.46 10.94 4.43
C ARG A 100 2.31 12.19 4.28
N LYS A 101 3.57 12.15 4.72
CA LYS A 101 4.52 13.27 4.57
C LYS A 101 4.75 13.63 3.10
N ASN A 102 4.99 12.63 2.25
CA ASN A 102 5.19 12.85 0.81
C ASN A 102 3.93 13.42 0.14
N LEU A 103 2.75 12.94 0.51
CA LEU A 103 1.47 13.41 -0.05
C LEU A 103 1.18 14.86 0.38
N LEU A 104 1.40 15.18 1.65
CA LEU A 104 1.24 16.54 2.17
C LEU A 104 2.26 17.52 1.58
N ASN A 105 3.48 17.07 1.30
CA ASN A 105 4.48 17.89 0.61
C ASN A 105 4.04 18.25 -0.81
N LEU A 106 3.45 17.30 -1.55
CA LEU A 106 3.00 17.54 -2.92
C LEU A 106 1.69 18.34 -2.97
N ALA A 107 0.76 18.01 -2.08
CA ALA A 107 -0.56 18.61 -2.04
C ALA A 107 -0.98 18.87 -0.59
N PRO A 108 -0.53 19.99 0.00
CA PRO A 108 -0.87 20.35 1.38
C PRO A 108 -2.37 20.59 1.59
N LYS A 109 -3.15 20.72 0.51
CA LYS A 109 -4.62 20.83 0.53
C LYS A 109 -5.34 19.49 0.77
N LEU A 110 -4.66 18.35 0.65
CA LEU A 110 -5.19 17.02 0.97
C LEU A 110 -5.15 16.81 2.49
N LEU A 111 -6.02 17.53 3.22
CA LEU A 111 -6.13 17.50 4.68
C LEU A 111 -6.90 16.26 5.21
N SER A 112 -7.58 15.52 4.33
CA SER A 112 -8.29 14.29 4.68
C SER A 112 -7.62 13.09 4.01
N LEU A 113 -6.62 12.53 4.68
CA LEU A 113 -6.07 11.23 4.34
C LEU A 113 -6.81 10.17 5.16
N PRO A 114 -7.24 9.04 4.55
CA PRO A 114 -7.98 7.99 5.26
C PRO A 114 -7.10 7.16 6.21
N PHE A 115 -5.92 7.68 6.60
CA PHE A 115 -4.90 7.04 7.44
C PHE A 115 -4.04 8.07 8.19
#